data_AF-A0A3G2R2K2-F1
#
_entry.id   AF-A0A3G2R2K2-F1
#
_cell.length_a   1.000
_cell.length_b   1.000
_cell.length_c   1.000
_cell.angle_alpha   90.00
_cell.angle_beta   90.00
_cell.angle_gamma   90.00
#
_symmetry.space_group_name_H-M   'P 1'
#
loop_
_entity.id
_entity.type
_entity.pdbx_description
1 polymer ?
#
loop_
_entity_poly.entity_id
_entity_poly.type
_entity_poly.pdbx_seq_one_letter_code
_entity_poly.pdbx_strand_id
1 'polypeptide(L)'
;MYGDKQTFHILNVKNNGIMNFLPTDSVVETGCMVRRGEIRSLPAKDIPLSIQSLITQINTYEELAVKGILQNSRALLIEALMVHPFIRSYDQAEAVLNKIIKGNIEMGFLKEGQIN
;
A
#
# COMPACT_ATOMS: atom_id res chain seq x y z
N MET A 1 0.29 12.21 -21.68
CA MET A 1 1.73 12.17 -21.97
C MET A 1 1.92 11.93 -23.47
N TYR A 2 2.14 12.98 -24.26
CA TYR A 2 2.20 12.90 -25.73
C TYR A 2 3.52 13.51 -26.20
N GLY A 3 4.45 12.65 -26.62
CA GLY A 3 5.78 13.06 -27.08
C GLY A 3 6.61 11.84 -27.44
N ASP A 4 7.28 11.88 -28.59
CA ASP A 4 8.15 10.80 -29.07
C ASP A 4 9.45 10.68 -28.25
N LYS A 5 9.76 11.73 -27.47
CA LYS A 5 10.94 11.81 -26.62
C LYS A 5 10.82 10.86 -25.44
N GLN A 6 11.82 10.01 -25.28
CA GLN A 6 11.98 9.17 -24.10
C GLN A 6 12.32 10.04 -22.89
N THR A 7 11.58 9.87 -21.79
CA THR A 7 11.74 10.65 -20.56
C THR A 7 11.85 9.73 -19.34
N PHE A 8 12.60 10.16 -18.32
CA PHE A 8 12.76 9.43 -17.07
C PHE A 8 11.80 10.01 -16.01
N HIS A 9 11.08 9.14 -15.30
CA HIS A 9 10.16 9.49 -14.24
C HIS A 9 10.24 8.48 -13.10
N ILE A 10 9.94 8.91 -11.88
CA ILE A 10 9.69 7.99 -10.76
C ILE A 10 8.17 7.79 -10.70
N LEU A 11 7.71 6.55 -10.81
CA LEU A 11 6.29 6.21 -10.93
C LEU A 11 5.93 5.06 -10.01
N ASN A 12 4.67 5.08 -9.55
CA ASN A 12 4.02 3.93 -8.93
C ASN A 12 3.51 2.98 -10.03
N VAL A 13 4.02 1.77 -10.06
CA VAL A 13 3.77 0.75 -11.08
C VAL A 13 3.60 -0.62 -10.44
N LYS A 14 3.01 -1.58 -11.17
CA LYS A 14 2.99 -2.97 -10.72
C LYS A 14 4.41 -3.51 -10.58
N ASN A 15 4.65 -4.26 -9.50
CA ASN A 15 5.94 -4.82 -9.18
C ASN A 15 6.48 -5.69 -10.31
N ASN A 16 5.70 -6.64 -10.85
CA ASN A 16 6.10 -7.45 -12.01
C ASN A 16 7.56 -7.99 -11.95
N GLY A 17 8.05 -8.32 -10.75
CA GLY A 17 9.42 -8.81 -10.52
C GLY A 17 10.51 -7.73 -10.39
N ILE A 18 10.17 -6.44 -10.31
CA ILE A 18 11.11 -5.33 -10.04
C ILE A 18 11.77 -5.52 -8.67
N MET A 19 10.98 -5.82 -7.64
CA MET A 19 11.39 -6.19 -6.29
C MET A 19 10.99 -7.66 -6.07
N ASN A 20 11.96 -8.56 -6.09
CA ASN A 20 11.73 -10.01 -6.04
C ASN A 20 11.18 -10.53 -4.69
N PHE A 21 11.27 -9.72 -3.63
CA PHE A 21 10.75 -10.05 -2.29
C PHE A 21 9.30 -9.59 -2.06
N LEU A 22 8.65 -9.00 -3.06
CA LEU A 22 7.23 -8.62 -3.01
C LEU A 22 6.39 -9.44 -4.00
N PRO A 23 5.08 -9.60 -3.74
CA PRO A 23 4.13 -10.11 -4.73
C PRO A 23 4.20 -9.38 -6.07
N THR A 24 3.84 -10.07 -7.14
CA THR A 24 3.95 -9.53 -8.52
C THR A 24 2.96 -8.39 -8.78
N ASP A 25 1.83 -8.43 -8.11
CA ASP A 25 0.72 -7.48 -8.21
C ASP A 25 0.81 -6.30 -7.23
N SER A 26 1.74 -6.33 -6.26
CA SER A 26 2.07 -5.19 -5.42
C SER A 26 2.41 -3.95 -6.24
N VAL A 27 2.12 -2.77 -5.70
CA VAL A 27 2.56 -1.50 -6.28
C VAL A 27 3.93 -1.14 -5.72
N VAL A 28 4.85 -0.73 -6.59
CA VAL A 28 6.18 -0.24 -6.21
C VAL A 28 6.44 1.11 -6.87
N GLU A 29 7.16 1.97 -6.17
CA GLU A 29 7.66 3.23 -6.73
C GLU A 29 9.09 3.03 -7.24
N THR A 30 9.30 3.17 -8.55
CA THR A 30 10.62 2.98 -9.16
C THR A 30 10.85 3.93 -10.35
N GLY A 31 12.12 4.08 -10.72
CA GLY A 31 12.53 4.76 -11.94
C GLY A 31 11.96 4.05 -13.17
N CYS A 32 11.37 4.81 -14.07
CA CYS A 32 10.70 4.35 -15.27
C CYS A 32 11.12 5.20 -16.46
N MET A 33 11.38 4.55 -17.59
CA MET A 33 11.47 5.24 -18.88
C MET A 33 10.09 5.27 -19.52
N VAL A 34 9.62 6.46 -19.87
CA VAL A 34 8.33 6.67 -20.52
C VAL A 34 8.56 7.16 -21.95
N ARG A 35 7.97 6.47 -22.92
CA ARG A 35 7.99 6.85 -24.33
C ARG A 35 6.67 6.49 -25.00
N ARG A 36 6.02 7.45 -25.67
CA ARG A 36 4.74 7.23 -26.38
C ARG A 36 3.66 6.54 -25.52
N GLY A 37 3.63 6.82 -24.21
CA GLY A 37 2.68 6.21 -23.26
C GLY A 37 3.09 4.82 -22.76
N GLU A 38 4.12 4.20 -23.34
CA GLU A 38 4.69 2.97 -22.81
C GLU A 38 5.60 3.27 -21.61
N ILE A 39 5.44 2.48 -20.56
CA ILE A 39 6.22 2.58 -19.33
C ILE A 39 7.12 1.35 -19.23
N ARG A 40 8.43 1.59 -19.19
CA ARG A 40 9.43 0.55 -18.92
C ARG A 40 10.09 0.82 -17.58
N SER A 41 9.73 0.05 -16.57
CA SER A 41 10.31 0.11 -15.24
C SER A 41 11.77 -0.34 -15.25
N LEU A 42 12.58 0.30 -14.42
CA LEU A 42 13.98 -0.04 -14.23
C LEU A 42 14.11 -0.97 -13.01
N PRO A 43 15.00 -1.98 -13.06
CA PRO A 43 15.20 -2.89 -11.94
C PRO A 43 15.70 -2.15 -10.71
N ALA A 44 15.13 -2.47 -9.55
CA ALA A 44 15.69 -2.07 -8.26
C ALA A 44 16.66 -3.18 -7.81
N LYS A 45 17.96 -2.92 -7.91
CA LYS A 45 19.00 -3.88 -7.47
C LYS A 45 19.52 -3.51 -6.09
N ASP A 46 19.99 -4.53 -5.38
CA ASP A 46 20.80 -4.38 -4.16
C ASP A 46 20.13 -3.61 -3.01
N ILE A 47 18.81 -3.74 -2.85
CA ILE A 47 18.09 -3.18 -1.69
C ILE A 47 18.57 -3.90 -0.42
N PRO A 48 19.11 -3.20 0.59
CA PRO A 48 19.56 -3.83 1.83
C PRO A 48 18.42 -4.55 2.56
N LEU A 49 18.71 -5.69 3.18
CA LEU A 49 17.71 -6.52 3.84
C LEU A 49 16.87 -5.76 4.88
N SER A 50 17.49 -4.86 5.64
CA SER A 50 16.79 -4.01 6.61
C SER A 50 15.71 -3.12 5.97
N ILE A 51 15.94 -2.66 4.74
CA ILE A 51 14.97 -1.86 3.97
C ILE A 51 13.90 -2.76 3.36
N GLN A 52 14.27 -3.96 2.87
CA GLN A 52 13.30 -4.94 2.37
C GLN A 52 12.27 -5.31 3.44
N SER A 53 12.71 -5.50 4.70
CA SER A 53 11.81 -5.80 5.82
C SER A 53 10.76 -4.72 6.03
N LEU A 54 11.17 -3.44 6.02
CA LEU A 54 10.24 -2.32 6.16
C LEU A 54 9.25 -2.25 4.99
N ILE A 55 9.74 -2.38 3.74
CA ILE A 55 8.90 -2.35 2.54
C ILE A 55 7.86 -3.48 2.60
N THR A 56 8.30 -4.69 2.95
CA THR A 56 7.42 -5.87 3.07
C THR A 56 6.36 -5.64 4.15
N GLN A 57 6.73 -5.05 5.28
CA GLN A 57 5.80 -4.75 6.37
C GLN A 57 4.72 -3.74 5.94
N ILE A 58 5.10 -2.68 5.22
CA ILE A 58 4.15 -1.69 4.70
C ILE A 58 3.26 -2.28 3.59
N ASN A 59 3.81 -3.02 2.62
CA ASN A 59 3.00 -3.70 1.60
C ASN A 59 1.96 -4.65 2.23
N THR A 60 2.37 -5.40 3.26
CA THR A 60 1.46 -6.30 3.99
C THR A 60 0.32 -5.53 4.66
N TYR A 61 0.63 -4.39 5.30
CA TYR A 61 -0.39 -3.50 5.87
C TYR A 61 -1.38 -3.03 4.80
N GLU A 62 -0.91 -2.56 3.64
CA GLU A 62 -1.76 -2.04 2.57
C GLU A 62 -2.68 -3.13 2.00
N GLU A 63 -2.16 -4.33 1.77
CA GLU A 63 -2.96 -5.47 1.30
C GLU A 63 -4.05 -5.86 2.31
N LEU A 64 -3.72 -5.96 3.59
CA LEU A 64 -4.69 -6.28 4.65
C LEU A 64 -5.73 -5.16 4.80
N ALA A 65 -5.32 -3.89 4.74
CA ALA A 65 -6.22 -2.75 4.83
C ALA A 65 -7.23 -2.75 3.67
N VAL A 66 -6.76 -2.95 2.43
CA VAL A 66 -7.65 -3.06 1.25
C VAL A 66 -8.62 -4.23 1.41
N LYS A 67 -8.13 -5.41 1.81
CA LYS A 67 -8.99 -6.58 2.06
C LYS A 67 -10.04 -6.29 3.14
N GLY A 68 -9.64 -5.69 4.25
CA GLY A 68 -10.53 -5.31 5.34
C GLY A 68 -11.60 -4.31 4.93
N ILE A 69 -11.25 -3.31 4.12
CA ILE A 69 -12.21 -2.33 3.56
C ILE A 69 -13.19 -3.03 2.62
N LEU A 70 -12.71 -3.82 1.65
CA LEU A 70 -13.56 -4.49 0.66
C LEU A 70 -14.51 -5.50 1.29
N GLN A 71 -14.07 -6.18 2.35
CA GLN A 71 -14.88 -7.17 3.08
C GLN A 71 -15.66 -6.56 4.24
N ASN A 72 -15.51 -5.26 4.49
CA ASN A 72 -16.03 -4.57 5.68
C ASN A 72 -15.70 -5.28 7.01
N SER A 73 -14.51 -5.88 7.09
CA SER A 73 -14.09 -6.71 8.23
C SER A 73 -13.23 -5.91 9.21
N ARG A 74 -13.75 -5.69 10.41
CA ARG A 74 -13.01 -5.07 11.50
C ARG A 74 -11.77 -5.88 11.87
N ALA A 75 -11.89 -7.22 11.90
CA ALA A 75 -10.78 -8.10 12.25
C ALA A 75 -9.58 -7.92 11.31
N LEU A 76 -9.82 -7.89 9.98
CA LEU A 76 -8.75 -7.66 9.00
C LEU A 76 -8.16 -6.24 9.09
N LEU A 77 -8.98 -5.23 9.43
CA LEU A 77 -8.50 -3.86 9.63
C LEU A 77 -7.63 -3.73 10.88
N ILE A 78 -7.98 -4.44 11.96
CA ILE A 78 -7.14 -4.52 13.16
C ILE A 78 -5.84 -5.26 12.86
N GLU A 79 -5.90 -6.37 12.12
CA GLU A 79 -4.71 -7.10 11.68
C GLU A 79 -3.78 -6.20 10.85
N ALA A 80 -4.34 -5.45 9.90
CA ALA A 80 -3.58 -4.45 9.14
C ALA A 80 -2.86 -3.47 10.07
N LEU A 81 -3.60 -2.81 10.97
CA LEU A 81 -3.02 -1.85 11.91
C LEU A 81 -1.94 -2.49 12.79
N MET A 82 -2.12 -3.73 13.25
CA MET A 82 -1.12 -4.43 14.06
C MET A 82 0.19 -4.72 13.32
N VAL A 83 0.15 -4.86 11.99
CA VAL A 83 1.35 -5.00 11.15
C VAL A 83 2.06 -3.65 10.96
N HIS A 84 1.35 -2.53 11.05
CA HIS A 84 1.89 -1.20 10.76
C HIS A 84 2.98 -0.78 11.79
N PRO A 85 4.18 -0.33 11.38
CA PRO A 85 5.34 -0.11 12.26
C PRO A 85 5.13 0.85 13.45
N PHE A 86 4.16 1.74 13.35
CA PHE A 86 3.85 2.74 14.40
C PHE A 86 2.73 2.32 15.37
N ILE A 87 2.14 1.15 15.16
CA ILE A 87 1.18 0.56 16.07
C ILE A 87 1.93 -0.46 16.93
N ARG A 88 1.89 -0.26 18.24
CA ARG A 88 2.67 -1.02 19.23
C ARG A 88 1.82 -1.96 20.09
N SER A 89 0.50 -1.82 20.03
CA SER A 89 -0.42 -2.64 20.81
C SER A 89 -1.79 -2.76 20.15
N TYR A 90 -2.51 -3.81 20.53
CA TYR A 90 -3.90 -4.04 20.12
C TYR A 90 -4.81 -2.88 20.54
N ASP A 91 -4.67 -2.39 21.77
CA ASP A 91 -5.45 -1.25 22.26
C ASP A 91 -5.22 0.01 21.43
N GLN A 92 -3.98 0.24 20.97
CA GLN A 92 -3.68 1.34 20.06
C GLN A 92 -4.36 1.12 18.70
N ALA A 93 -4.31 -0.09 18.14
CA ALA A 93 -4.97 -0.44 16.88
C ALA A 93 -6.48 -0.19 16.95
N GLU A 94 -7.14 -0.69 18.00
CA GLU A 94 -8.58 -0.49 18.26
C GLU A 94 -8.94 1.00 18.38
N ALA A 95 -8.17 1.75 19.17
CA ALA A 95 -8.40 3.18 19.36
C ALA A 95 -8.24 3.96 18.05
N VAL A 96 -7.23 3.63 17.23
CA VAL A 96 -7.01 4.24 15.91
C VAL A 96 -8.14 3.88 14.95
N LEU A 97 -8.50 2.59 14.86
CA LEU A 97 -9.57 2.14 13.96
C LEU A 97 -10.91 2.80 14.29
N ASN A 98 -11.25 2.89 15.58
CA ASN A 98 -12.47 3.57 16.02
C ASN A 98 -12.49 5.05 15.62
N LYS A 99 -11.36 5.75 15.73
CA LYS A 99 -11.24 7.15 15.29
C LYS A 99 -11.38 7.28 13.77
N ILE A 100 -10.75 6.40 13.00
CA ILE A 100 -10.84 6.39 11.54
C ILE A 100 -12.28 6.13 11.10
N ILE A 101 -12.95 5.10 11.63
CA ILE A 101 -14.33 4.76 11.27
C ILE A 101 -15.26 5.92 11.61
N LYS A 102 -15.19 6.44 12.85
CA LYS A 102 -16.03 7.55 13.30
C LYS A 102 -15.85 8.79 12.40
N GLY A 103 -14.60 9.21 12.15
CA GLY A 103 -14.33 10.37 11.30
C GLY A 103 -14.82 10.19 9.86
N ASN A 104 -14.70 8.98 9.30
CA ASN A 104 -15.20 8.68 7.95
C ASN A 104 -16.74 8.61 7.89
N ILE A 105 -17.43 8.25 8.98
CA ILE A 105 -18.89 8.36 9.08
C ILE A 105 -19.31 9.83 9.10
N GLU A 106 -18.66 10.65 9.94
CA GLU A 106 -18.95 12.09 10.05
C GLU A 106 -18.74 12.83 8.71
N MET A 107 -17.74 12.43 7.93
CA MET A 107 -17.47 12.98 6.59
C MET A 107 -18.37 12.38 5.49
N GLY A 108 -19.17 11.37 5.79
CA GLY A 108 -20.04 10.70 4.82
C GLY A 108 -19.34 9.71 3.87
N PHE A 109 -18.09 9.32 4.16
CA PHE A 109 -17.35 8.30 3.41
C PHE A 109 -17.73 6.86 3.80
N LEU A 110 -18.23 6.65 5.02
CA LEU A 110 -18.74 5.37 5.51
C LEU A 110 -20.15 5.51 6.07
N LYS A 111 -20.94 4.44 6.02
CA LYS A 111 -22.24 4.36 6.72
C LYS A 111 -22.05 3.81 8.13
N GLU A 112 -22.93 4.19 9.05
CA GLU A 112 -22.99 3.57 10.37
C GLU A 112 -23.22 2.05 10.25
N GLY A 113 -22.47 1.27 11.04
CA GLY A 113 -22.53 -0.19 11.00
C GLY A 113 -21.99 -0.84 9.72
N GLN A 114 -21.32 -0.08 8.85
CA GLN A 114 -20.78 -0.63 7.61
C GLN A 114 -19.66 -1.64 7.87
N ILE A 115 -18.73 -1.32 8.78
CA ILE A 115 -17.62 -2.20 9.18
C ILE A 115 -18.05 -3.01 10.42
N ASN A 116 -18.02 -4.34 10.30
CA ASN A 116 -18.39 -5.28 11.35
C ASN A 116 -17.19 -6.04 11.91
#